data_AF-A0A662ASN6-F1
#
_entry.id   AF-A0A662ASN6-F1
#
_cell.length_a   1.000
_cell.length_b   1.000
_cell.length_c   1.000
_cell.angle_alpha   90.00
_cell.angle_beta   90.00
_cell.angle_gamma   90.00
#
_symmetry.space_group_name_H-M   'P 1'
#
loop_
_entity.id
_entity.type
_entity.pdbx_description
1 polymer ?
#
loop_
_entity_poly.entity_id
_entity_poly.type
_entity_poly.pdbx_seq_one_letter_code
_entity_poly.pdbx_strand_id
1 'polypeptide(L)'
;DAGEYYLSVLVLEDGIDGSSSSGNYSQNGVADPATYKHDFVLRASSITGNAYGELIKSNPGDGFTVEKTYTISLDASWVDTYPVAIVWKKTTSGSPSYMYINAMKKK
;
A
#
# COMPACT_ATOMS: atom_id res chain seq x y z
N ASP A 1 -0.74 24.50 -0.67
CA ASP A 1 0.05 23.90 -1.79
C ASP A 1 -0.81 23.53 -3.00
N ALA A 2 -0.43 24.01 -4.18
CA ALA A 2 -1.11 23.63 -5.42
C ALA A 2 -0.78 22.17 -5.82
N GLY A 3 -1.76 21.48 -6.40
CA GLY A 3 -1.66 20.11 -6.90
C GLY A 3 -2.88 19.23 -6.60
N GLU A 4 -2.91 18.05 -7.18
CA GLU A 4 -3.93 17.02 -6.92
C GLU A 4 -3.42 16.04 -5.85
N TYR A 5 -4.20 15.85 -4.79
CA TYR A 5 -3.89 14.95 -3.69
C TYR A 5 -4.81 13.74 -3.71
N TYR A 6 -4.24 12.56 -3.52
CA TYR A 6 -4.92 11.28 -3.59
C TYR A 6 -4.76 10.53 -2.27
N LEU A 7 -5.75 9.70 -1.94
CA LEU A 7 -5.71 8.80 -0.78
C LEU A 7 -5.86 7.37 -1.26
N SER A 8 -4.95 6.51 -0.83
CA SER A 8 -5.11 5.06 -0.93
C SER A 8 -5.09 4.41 0.45
N VAL A 9 -5.81 3.30 0.59
CA VAL A 9 -5.61 2.36 1.69
C VAL A 9 -5.13 1.06 1.09
N LEU A 10 -3.94 0.63 1.47
CA LEU A 10 -3.34 -0.63 1.05
C LEU A 10 -3.46 -1.63 2.19
N VAL A 11 -3.70 -2.90 1.87
CA VAL A 11 -3.57 -4.00 2.83
C VAL A 11 -2.25 -4.69 2.55
N LEU A 12 -1.36 -4.64 3.53
CA LEU A 12 -0.09 -5.37 3.50
C LEU A 12 -0.21 -6.63 4.35
N GLU A 13 0.62 -7.61 4.02
CA GLU A 13 0.75 -8.87 4.73
C GLU A 13 2.23 -9.14 5.04
N ASP A 14 2.48 -9.53 6.29
CA ASP A 14 3.80 -9.94 6.77
C ASP A 14 3.84 -11.45 7.04
N GLY A 15 5.05 -12.03 7.05
CA GLY A 15 5.24 -13.42 7.44
C GLY A 15 4.85 -14.47 6.40
N ILE A 16 4.64 -14.09 5.13
CA ILE A 16 4.40 -15.07 4.05
C ILE A 16 5.61 -15.97 3.93
N ASP A 17 5.39 -17.27 3.82
CA ASP A 17 6.50 -18.21 3.61
C ASP A 17 7.21 -17.91 2.29
N GLY A 18 8.47 -17.52 2.38
CA GLY A 18 9.33 -17.25 1.23
C GLY A 18 10.41 -18.32 1.05
N SER A 19 10.25 -19.45 1.75
CA SER A 19 11.21 -20.54 1.74
C SER A 19 11.38 -21.17 0.36
N SER A 20 12.46 -21.93 0.16
CA SER A 20 12.67 -22.68 -1.09
C SER A 20 11.51 -23.62 -1.46
N SER A 21 10.70 -24.03 -0.47
CA SER A 21 9.52 -24.86 -0.63
C SER A 21 8.20 -24.11 -0.81
N SER A 22 8.17 -22.78 -0.72
CA SER A 22 6.92 -22.00 -0.71
C SER A 22 6.27 -21.77 -2.09
N GLY A 23 6.71 -22.50 -3.11
CA GLY A 23 6.16 -22.44 -4.46
C GLY A 23 6.33 -21.06 -5.09
N ASN A 24 5.21 -20.40 -5.42
CA ASN A 24 5.22 -19.10 -6.10
C ASN A 24 5.87 -17.97 -5.28
N TYR A 25 6.01 -18.15 -3.96
CA TYR A 25 6.65 -17.17 -3.08
C TYR A 25 8.12 -17.48 -2.80
N SER A 26 8.71 -18.52 -3.41
CA SER A 26 10.11 -18.89 -3.15
C SER A 26 11.07 -17.76 -3.53
N GLN A 27 11.85 -17.28 -2.56
CA GLN A 27 12.78 -16.16 -2.75
C GLN A 27 14.19 -16.66 -3.08
N ASN A 28 14.71 -16.22 -4.23
CA ASN A 28 16.09 -16.48 -4.63
C ASN A 28 17.07 -15.44 -4.03
N GLY A 29 18.31 -15.86 -3.83
CA GLY A 29 19.42 -14.95 -3.47
C GLY A 29 19.43 -14.48 -2.02
N VAL A 30 18.71 -15.16 -1.12
CA VAL A 30 18.75 -14.90 0.33
C VAL A 30 19.77 -15.79 1.02
N ALA A 31 20.34 -15.30 2.13
CA ALA A 31 21.39 -16.02 2.87
C ALA A 31 20.88 -17.32 3.52
N ASP A 32 19.63 -17.33 4.01
CA ASP A 32 18.97 -18.51 4.54
C ASP A 32 17.60 -18.73 3.85
N PRO A 33 17.58 -19.49 2.73
CA PRO A 33 16.36 -19.75 1.99
C PRO A 33 15.37 -20.67 2.71
N ALA A 34 15.74 -21.35 3.81
CA ALA A 34 14.82 -22.26 4.49
C ALA A 34 13.87 -21.53 5.45
N THR A 35 14.29 -20.37 5.96
CA THR A 35 13.56 -19.61 6.99
C THR A 35 13.02 -18.27 6.50
N TYR A 36 13.33 -17.88 5.26
CA TYR A 36 12.96 -16.57 4.71
C TYR A 36 11.45 -16.33 4.71
N LYS A 37 11.05 -15.11 5.09
CA LYS A 37 9.67 -14.61 5.07
C LYS A 37 9.59 -13.32 4.28
N HIS A 38 8.51 -13.17 3.51
CA HIS A 38 8.18 -11.90 2.88
C HIS A 38 7.35 -11.05 3.83
N ASP A 39 7.79 -9.81 4.00
CA ASP A 39 7.05 -8.78 4.73
C ASP A 39 6.66 -7.65 3.79
N PHE A 40 5.65 -6.87 4.20
CA PHE A 40 5.12 -5.71 3.48
C PHE A 40 4.54 -6.06 2.09
N VAL A 41 4.05 -7.29 1.90
CA VAL A 41 3.49 -7.72 0.61
C VAL A 41 2.13 -7.08 0.38
N LEU A 42 1.98 -6.34 -0.71
CA LEU A 42 0.70 -5.73 -1.09
C LEU A 42 -0.31 -6.80 -1.52
N ARG A 43 -1.40 -6.95 -0.78
CA ARG A 43 -2.48 -7.91 -1.08
C ARG A 43 -3.71 -7.25 -1.69
N ALA A 44 -4.08 -6.07 -1.20
CA ALA A 44 -5.24 -5.34 -1.68
C ALA A 44 -5.06 -3.82 -1.62
N SER A 45 -5.91 -3.12 -2.35
CA SER A 45 -5.96 -1.65 -2.38
C SER A 45 -7.41 -1.18 -2.31
N SER A 46 -7.63 0.02 -1.78
CA SER A 46 -8.95 0.65 -1.68
C SER A 46 -9.61 0.86 -3.05
N ILE A 47 -8.81 0.97 -4.11
CA ILE A 47 -9.24 1.01 -5.50
C ILE A 47 -8.57 -0.15 -6.23
N THR A 48 -9.34 -1.17 -6.62
CA THR A 48 -8.84 -2.39 -7.28
C THR A 48 -7.90 -2.07 -8.44
N GLY A 49 -6.69 -2.64 -8.39
CA GLY A 49 -5.66 -2.45 -9.43
C GLY A 49 -4.96 -1.09 -9.41
N ASN A 50 -5.19 -0.25 -8.38
CA ASN A 50 -4.60 1.07 -8.28
C ASN A 50 -4.08 1.37 -6.85
N ALA A 51 -2.75 1.30 -6.69
CA ALA A 51 -2.08 1.59 -5.42
C ALA A 51 -2.14 3.07 -4.99
N TYR A 52 -2.44 3.98 -5.92
CA TYR A 52 -2.50 5.42 -5.66
C TYR A 52 -3.89 5.90 -5.25
N GLY A 53 -4.90 5.03 -5.34
CA GLY A 53 -6.24 5.28 -4.81
C GLY A 53 -7.04 6.32 -5.60
N GLU A 54 -7.79 7.16 -4.89
CA GLU A 54 -8.72 8.15 -5.46
C GLU A 54 -8.31 9.58 -5.15
N LEU A 55 -8.74 10.53 -6.00
CA LEU A 55 -8.55 11.96 -5.77
C LEU A 55 -9.36 12.38 -4.53
N ILE A 56 -8.70 12.98 -3.54
CA ILE A 56 -9.36 13.56 -2.37
C ILE A 56 -9.57 15.07 -2.50
N LYS A 57 -8.59 15.80 -3.07
CA LYS A 57 -8.70 17.25 -3.26
C LYS A 57 -7.69 17.78 -4.26
N SER A 58 -8.11 18.75 -5.06
CA SER A 58 -7.22 19.62 -5.83
C SER A 58 -7.06 20.95 -5.10
N ASN A 59 -5.80 21.41 -4.98
CA ASN A 59 -5.41 22.65 -4.33
C ASN A 59 -6.04 22.82 -2.93
N PRO A 60 -5.78 21.92 -1.96
CA PRO A 60 -6.31 22.05 -0.61
C PRO A 60 -5.80 23.35 0.03
N GLY A 61 -6.71 24.08 0.68
CA GLY A 61 -6.37 25.18 1.57
C GLY A 61 -5.88 24.67 2.93
N ASP A 62 -5.31 25.56 3.72
CA ASP A 62 -4.80 25.24 5.05
C ASP A 62 -5.92 24.71 5.96
N GLY A 63 -5.61 23.71 6.78
CA GLY A 63 -6.57 23.09 7.70
C GLY A 63 -7.68 22.27 7.03
N PHE A 64 -7.57 21.99 5.72
CA PHE A 64 -8.51 21.11 5.03
C PHE A 64 -8.56 19.72 5.66
N THR A 65 -9.78 19.22 5.87
CA THR A 65 -10.06 17.88 6.37
C THR A 65 -10.97 17.15 5.38
N VAL A 66 -10.74 15.85 5.24
CA VAL A 66 -11.57 14.96 4.43
C VAL A 66 -11.71 13.64 5.17
N GLU A 67 -12.91 13.08 5.15
CA GLU A 67 -13.20 11.76 5.69
C GLU A 67 -13.58 10.81 4.55
N LYS A 68 -13.01 9.61 4.58
CA LYS A 68 -13.27 8.54 3.61
C LYS A 68 -13.39 7.22 4.36
N THR A 69 -14.32 6.39 3.92
CA THR A 69 -14.49 5.03 4.44
C THR A 69 -14.25 4.04 3.31
N TYR A 70 -13.43 3.04 3.58
CA TYR A 70 -13.13 1.97 2.64
C TYR A 70 -13.49 0.64 3.29
N THR A 71 -14.12 -0.24 2.50
CA THR A 71 -14.34 -1.63 2.87
C THR A 71 -13.48 -2.49 1.95
N ILE A 72 -12.54 -3.22 2.54
CA ILE A 72 -11.64 -4.11 1.82
C ILE A 72 -11.84 -5.51 2.39
N SER A 73 -12.28 -6.44 1.55
CA SER A 73 -12.41 -7.84 1.93
C SER A 73 -11.03 -8.46 2.10
N LEU A 74 -10.82 -9.14 3.22
CA LEU A 74 -9.61 -9.92 3.48
C LEU A 74 -9.86 -11.38 3.11
N ASP A 75 -8.88 -12.00 2.48
CA ASP A 75 -8.89 -13.45 2.29
C ASP A 75 -8.44 -14.12 3.60
N ALA A 76 -9.16 -15.17 4.01
CA ALA A 76 -8.88 -15.89 5.25
C ALA A 76 -7.54 -16.63 5.24
N SER A 77 -6.92 -16.82 4.08
CA SER A 77 -5.59 -17.41 3.93
C SER A 77 -4.45 -16.44 4.21
N TRP A 78 -4.72 -15.13 4.27
CA TRP A 78 -3.69 -14.13 4.53
C TRP A 78 -3.33 -14.11 6.01
N VAL A 79 -2.05 -14.04 6.31
CA VAL A 79 -1.52 -13.99 7.69
C VAL A 79 -1.12 -12.56 8.05
N ASP A 80 -1.15 -12.19 9.34
CA ASP A 80 -0.64 -10.89 9.85
C ASP A 80 -0.89 -9.67 8.94
N THR A 81 -2.16 -9.44 8.57
CA THR A 81 -2.52 -8.36 7.64
C THR A 81 -2.83 -7.06 8.36
N TYR A 82 -2.42 -5.94 7.75
CA TYR A 82 -2.67 -4.61 8.29
C TYR A 82 -2.89 -3.55 7.21
N PRO A 83 -3.78 -2.57 7.46
CA PRO A 83 -3.99 -1.46 6.56
C PRO A 83 -2.91 -0.38 6.69
N VAL A 84 -2.58 0.24 5.56
CA VAL A 84 -1.74 1.42 5.43
C VAL A 84 -2.49 2.46 4.61
N ALA A 85 -2.88 3.56 5.23
CA ALA A 85 -3.43 4.72 4.54
C ALA A 85 -2.29 5.61 4.06
N ILE A 86 -2.28 5.98 2.77
CA ILE A 86 -1.21 6.77 2.15
C ILE A 86 -1.81 7.96 1.43
N VAL A 87 -1.25 9.14 1.70
CA VAL A 87 -1.53 10.36 0.94
C VAL A 87 -0.46 10.53 -0.12
N TRP A 88 -0.92 10.71 -1.36
CA TRP A 88 -0.09 10.97 -2.52
C TRP A 88 -0.35 12.37 -3.05
N LYS A 89 0.67 12.96 -3.67
CA LYS A 89 0.52 14.14 -4.52
C LYS A 89 0.84 13.75 -5.95
N LYS A 90 -0.10 13.95 -6.86
CA LYS A 90 0.12 13.68 -8.28
C LYS A 90 1.08 14.72 -8.85
N THR A 91 2.05 14.26 -9.65
CA THR A 91 3.01 15.14 -10.32
C THR A 91 2.42 15.63 -11.64
N THR A 92 2.68 16.89 -11.97
CA THR A 92 2.18 17.52 -13.22
C THR A 92 3.09 17.23 -14.42
N SER A 93 4.33 16.83 -14.19
CA SER A 93 5.31 16.51 -15.23
C SER A 93 6.45 15.68 -14.63
N GLY A 94 6.50 14.39 -14.95
CA GLY A 94 7.63 13.50 -14.60
C GLY A 94 7.21 12.11 -14.12
N SER A 95 8.17 11.21 -14.15
CA SER A 95 8.10 9.90 -13.48
C SER A 95 8.83 9.99 -12.13
N PRO A 96 8.22 9.57 -11.01
CA PRO A 96 6.91 8.92 -10.91
C PRO A 96 5.73 9.91 -11.01
N SER A 97 4.58 9.41 -11.49
CA SER A 97 3.33 10.19 -11.61
C SER A 97 2.73 10.60 -10.25
N TYR A 98 3.23 10.03 -9.15
CA TYR A 98 2.78 10.28 -7.79
C TYR A 98 3.99 10.38 -6.85
N MET A 99 3.97 11.38 -5.99
CA MET A 99 4.91 11.58 -4.89
C MET A 99 4.27 11.13 -3.59
N TYR A 100 5.01 10.35 -2.81
CA TYR A 100 4.65 10.03 -1.43
C TYR A 100 4.65 11.30 -0.58
N ILE A 101 3.57 11.55 0.15
CA ILE A 101 3.49 12.66 1.11
C ILE A 101 3.60 12.13 2.52
N ASN A 102 2.70 11.22 2.90
CA ASN A 102 2.70 10.63 4.22
C ASN A 102 1.91 9.31 4.22
N ALA A 103 2.10 8.50 5.24
CA ALA A 103 1.31 7.32 5.50
C ALA A 103 1.06 7.11 6.98
N MET A 104 -0.05 6.43 7.28
CA MET A 104 -0.35 5.88 8.59
C MET A 104 -0.63 4.39 8.42
N LYS A 105 0.01 3.58 9.26
CA LYS A 105 -0.26 2.14 9.35
C LYS A 105 -0.88 1.80 10.70
N LYS A 106 -1.72 0.78 10.73
CA LYS A 106 -2.25 0.22 11.97
C LYS A 106 -1.97 -1.27 12.00
N LYS A 107 -0.90 -1.65 12.70
CA LYS A 107 -0.53 -3.03 12.99
C LYS A 107 -0.80 -3.30 14.47
#